data_AF-D4HQW9-F1
#
_entry.id   AF-D4HQW9-F1
#
_cell.length_a   1.000
_cell.length_b   1.000
_cell.length_c   1.000
_cell.angle_alpha   90.00
_cell.angle_beta   90.00
_cell.angle_gamma   90.00
#
_symmetry.space_group_name_H-M   'P 1'
#
loop_
_entity.id
_entity.type
_entity.pdbx_description
1 polymer ?
#
loop_
_entity_poly.entity_id
_entity_poly.type
_entity_poly.pdbx_seq_one_letter_code
_entity_poly.pdbx_strand_id
1 'polypeptide(L)'
;MIDIHSAFSQHLLQLTVTDAVFAVPAYGPQNDVTLKMPAFEWVHVQLHQQKGMISLSPPTICNSAEEIGFVVKETVPMPASGDYQDLPLWRGLTIAAVREIRRNYSQDIIIPMTLVHPDYLTEILDGVRRIDDQLLHIFLTLNEDLLRHRIANQTMHPDPNRNAEIREWRLANVARCLAARERLPCTTRVLDSGAHTSDELAAMVLDGIDGRT
;
A
#
# COMPACT_ATOMS: atom_id res chain seq x y z
N MET A 1 4.56 0.01 26.84
CA MET A 1 3.47 -0.77 26.21
C MET A 1 3.05 0.04 25.00
N ILE A 2 3.62 -0.30 23.84
CA ILE A 2 3.34 0.44 22.60
C ILE A 2 2.06 -0.18 22.04
N ASP A 3 1.04 0.64 21.87
CA ASP A 3 -0.26 0.24 21.37
C ASP A 3 -0.15 -0.03 19.86
N ILE A 4 -0.10 -1.32 19.53
CA ILE A 4 0.05 -1.86 18.17
C ILE A 4 -1.12 -1.39 17.27
N HIS A 5 -2.29 -1.10 17.87
CA HIS A 5 -3.48 -0.61 17.17
C HIS A 5 -3.25 0.80 16.61
N SER A 6 -2.67 1.70 17.42
CA SER A 6 -2.44 3.10 17.05
C SER A 6 -1.51 3.26 15.83
N ALA A 7 -0.51 2.38 15.73
CA ALA A 7 0.51 2.41 14.69
C ALA A 7 -0.01 1.97 13.31
N PHE A 8 -0.78 0.89 13.25
CA PHE A 8 -1.42 0.42 12.02
C PHE A 8 -2.53 1.39 11.58
N SER A 9 -3.25 1.96 12.55
CA SER A 9 -4.33 2.91 12.32
C SER A 9 -3.87 4.25 11.77
N GLN A 10 -2.71 4.75 12.19
CA GLN A 10 -2.10 5.95 11.62
C GLN A 10 -1.63 5.75 10.18
N HIS A 11 -1.21 4.54 9.82
CA HIS A 11 -0.88 4.22 8.43
C HIS A 11 -2.16 4.17 7.57
N LEU A 12 -3.24 3.56 8.08
CA LEU A 12 -4.56 3.59 7.44
C LEU A 12 -5.13 5.01 7.30
N LEU A 13 -4.88 5.92 8.25
CA LEU A 13 -5.35 7.32 8.18
C LEU A 13 -4.77 8.06 6.96
N GLN A 14 -3.54 7.75 6.54
CA GLN A 14 -2.95 8.31 5.31
C GLN A 14 -3.49 7.65 4.02
N LEU A 15 -4.01 6.42 4.13
CA LEU A 15 -4.50 5.55 3.05
C LEU A 15 -6.03 5.64 2.81
N THR A 16 -6.68 6.69 3.30
CA THR A 16 -8.14 6.81 3.24
C THR A 16 -8.66 7.36 1.90
N VAL A 17 -8.19 6.85 0.77
CA VAL A 17 -8.84 7.01 -0.56
C VAL A 17 -8.55 5.75 -1.37
N THR A 18 -9.41 4.73 -1.24
CA THR A 18 -9.41 3.51 -2.09
C THR A 18 -8.08 2.79 -2.21
N ASP A 19 -7.44 2.50 -1.09
CA ASP A 19 -6.23 1.66 -1.11
C ASP A 19 -6.59 0.18 -0.96
N ALA A 20 -5.98 -0.64 -1.82
CA ALA A 20 -5.90 -2.07 -1.65
C ALA A 20 -4.75 -2.34 -0.66
N VAL A 21 -5.03 -3.12 0.37
CA VAL A 21 -4.03 -3.53 1.37
C VAL A 21 -3.74 -5.00 1.16
N PHE A 22 -2.49 -5.33 0.86
CA PHE A 22 -2.03 -6.72 0.80
C PHE A 22 -1.40 -7.12 2.13
N ALA A 23 -1.68 -8.33 2.61
CA ALA A 23 -0.93 -8.93 3.71
C ALA A 23 -0.43 -10.32 3.31
N VAL A 24 0.84 -10.62 3.59
CA VAL A 24 1.50 -11.90 3.29
C VAL A 24 2.00 -12.51 4.60
N PRO A 25 1.40 -13.60 5.13
CA PRO A 25 1.75 -14.19 6.43
C PRO A 25 3.11 -14.91 6.47
N ALA A 26 3.69 -15.07 7.66
CA ALA A 26 5.04 -15.56 7.93
C ALA A 26 5.18 -17.07 8.27
N TYR A 27 5.99 -17.87 7.53
CA TYR A 27 6.67 -19.07 8.07
C TYR A 27 7.95 -19.46 7.29
N GLY A 28 9.10 -19.54 7.98
CA GLY A 28 10.38 -20.08 7.47
C GLY A 28 11.58 -19.77 8.37
N PRO A 29 12.63 -20.63 8.46
CA PRO A 29 13.70 -20.49 9.45
C PRO A 29 14.72 -19.40 9.06
N GLN A 30 15.12 -18.59 10.05
CA GLN A 30 15.94 -17.38 9.93
C GLN A 30 17.44 -17.67 9.87
N ASN A 31 18.19 -16.86 9.10
CA ASN A 31 19.61 -16.58 9.33
C ASN A 31 19.93 -15.12 8.95
N ASP A 32 20.68 -14.45 9.83
CA ASP A 32 20.88 -13.00 9.95
C ASP A 32 22.19 -12.54 9.29
N VAL A 33 22.18 -11.46 8.52
CA VAL A 33 23.41 -10.73 8.09
C VAL A 33 23.13 -9.23 7.92
N THR A 34 23.86 -8.40 8.66
CA THR A 34 23.82 -6.93 8.61
C THR A 34 24.82 -6.36 7.59
N LEU A 35 24.42 -5.40 6.76
CA LEU A 35 25.34 -4.60 5.92
C LEU A 35 25.10 -3.08 6.12
N LYS A 36 26.18 -2.30 6.29
CA LYS A 36 26.15 -0.81 6.36
C LYS A 36 26.55 -0.20 5.02
N MET A 37 25.80 0.80 4.53
CA MET A 37 26.21 1.68 3.42
C MET A 37 25.64 3.12 3.56
N PRO A 38 26.36 4.17 3.12
CA PRO A 38 26.17 5.56 3.58
C PRO A 38 25.44 6.49 2.59
N ALA A 39 24.67 5.98 1.62
CA ALA A 39 23.91 6.82 0.67
C ALA A 39 22.43 7.02 1.06
N PHE A 40 22.02 6.50 2.23
CA PHE A 40 20.62 6.46 2.66
C PHE A 40 20.15 7.71 3.41
N GLU A 41 21.02 8.65 3.78
CA GLU A 41 20.68 9.76 4.69
C GLU A 41 19.49 10.62 4.24
N TRP A 42 19.30 10.87 2.94
CA TRP A 42 18.19 11.70 2.46
C TRP A 42 16.84 10.97 2.45
N VAL A 43 16.83 9.68 2.09
CA VAL A 43 15.63 8.83 2.25
C VAL A 43 15.36 8.60 3.75
N HIS A 44 16.41 8.54 4.57
CA HIS A 44 16.32 8.38 6.02
C HIS A 44 15.74 9.61 6.72
N VAL A 45 15.95 10.85 6.22
CA VAL A 45 15.36 12.07 6.79
C VAL A 45 13.85 12.12 6.54
N GLN A 46 13.39 11.76 5.33
CA GLN A 46 11.96 11.62 5.02
C GLN A 46 11.33 10.49 5.85
N LEU A 47 12.04 9.35 5.96
CA LEU A 47 11.63 8.23 6.78
C LEU A 47 11.64 8.55 8.28
N HIS A 48 12.56 9.35 8.82
CA HIS A 48 12.59 9.69 10.26
C HIS A 48 11.47 10.67 10.64
N GLN A 49 11.10 11.58 9.74
CA GLN A 49 9.92 12.42 9.94
C GLN A 49 8.61 11.60 9.86
N GLN A 50 8.58 10.50 9.12
CA GLN A 50 7.46 9.54 9.11
C GLN A 50 7.52 8.46 10.20
N LYS A 51 8.70 8.05 10.68
CA LYS A 51 8.94 6.94 11.63
C LYS A 51 8.97 7.37 13.10
N GLY A 52 8.69 8.63 13.41
CA GLY A 52 8.67 9.11 14.79
C GLY A 52 7.65 8.44 15.72
N MET A 53 6.72 7.59 15.23
CA MET A 53 5.57 7.14 16.03
C MET A 53 5.07 5.70 15.80
N ILE A 54 5.81 4.77 15.19
CA ILE A 54 5.23 3.44 14.88
C ILE A 54 6.22 2.29 15.12
N SER A 55 5.89 1.40 16.07
CA SER A 55 6.49 0.07 16.25
C SER A 55 5.39 -0.98 16.22
N LEU A 56 5.39 -1.85 15.20
CA LEU A 56 4.51 -3.03 15.07
C LEU A 56 5.31 -4.28 15.51
N SER A 57 4.68 -5.28 16.13
CA SER A 57 5.33 -6.53 16.58
C SER A 57 4.61 -7.80 16.07
N PRO A 58 5.35 -8.83 15.57
CA PRO A 58 6.74 -8.75 15.14
C PRO A 58 6.86 -7.76 13.96
N PRO A 59 8.05 -7.22 13.61
CA PRO A 59 8.14 -5.99 12.82
C PRO A 59 7.63 -6.20 11.40
N THR A 60 6.35 -5.91 11.18
CA THR A 60 5.68 -5.92 9.89
C THR A 60 6.42 -4.96 8.95
N ILE A 61 6.70 -5.43 7.74
CA ILE A 61 7.37 -4.61 6.73
C ILE A 61 6.29 -3.92 5.91
N CYS A 62 6.26 -2.59 5.97
CA CYS A 62 5.48 -1.81 5.01
C CYS A 62 6.31 -1.53 3.76
N ASN A 63 5.87 -2.07 2.63
CA ASN A 63 6.45 -1.82 1.31
C ASN A 63 5.52 -0.91 0.50
N SER A 64 5.77 0.40 0.53
CA SER A 64 5.00 1.35 -0.28
C SER A 64 5.37 1.20 -1.75
N ALA A 65 4.44 0.70 -2.57
CA ALA A 65 4.66 0.57 -4.02
C ALA A 65 4.77 1.94 -4.73
N GLU A 66 4.35 3.02 -4.07
CA GLU A 66 4.51 4.39 -4.55
C GLU A 66 5.99 4.82 -4.60
N GLU A 67 6.82 4.32 -3.69
CA GLU A 67 8.27 4.57 -3.69
C GLU A 67 8.94 4.03 -4.96
N ILE A 68 8.55 2.82 -5.37
CA ILE A 68 8.95 2.25 -6.65
C ILE A 68 8.40 3.11 -7.80
N GLY A 69 7.18 3.65 -7.64
CA GLY A 69 6.57 4.62 -8.54
C GLY A 69 7.41 5.87 -8.77
N PHE A 70 8.00 6.44 -7.72
CA PHE A 70 8.91 7.58 -7.83
C PHE A 70 10.20 7.21 -8.57
N VAL A 71 10.80 6.05 -8.26
CA VAL A 71 12.00 5.58 -8.95
C VAL A 71 11.75 5.42 -10.46
N VAL A 72 10.65 4.78 -10.87
CA VAL A 72 10.38 4.57 -12.31
C VAL A 72 10.11 5.88 -13.05
N LYS A 73 9.42 6.85 -12.42
CA LYS A 73 9.14 8.18 -12.99
C LYS A 73 10.42 8.92 -13.39
N GLU A 74 11.45 8.81 -12.57
CA GLU A 74 12.75 9.45 -12.80
C GLU A 74 13.67 8.66 -13.74
N THR A 75 13.37 7.38 -13.96
CA THR A 75 14.26 6.47 -14.68
C THR A 75 13.86 6.29 -16.15
N VAL A 76 12.57 6.31 -16.47
CA VAL A 76 12.08 6.03 -17.82
C VAL A 76 11.04 7.06 -18.28
N PRO A 77 10.85 7.23 -19.61
CA PRO A 77 9.80 8.10 -20.12
C PRO A 77 8.42 7.68 -19.61
N MET A 78 7.65 8.67 -19.15
CA MET A 78 6.30 8.45 -18.67
C MET A 78 5.34 8.10 -19.81
N PRO A 79 4.35 7.23 -19.56
CA PRO A 79 3.29 6.93 -20.53
C PRO A 79 2.42 8.16 -20.77
N ALA A 80 1.69 8.18 -21.89
CA ALA A 80 0.84 9.30 -22.28
C ALA A 80 -0.28 9.62 -21.26
N SER A 81 -0.67 8.63 -20.45
CA SER A 81 -1.62 8.81 -19.35
C SER A 81 -1.06 9.64 -18.19
N GLY A 82 0.26 9.72 -18.05
CA GLY A 82 0.93 10.26 -16.86
C GLY A 82 0.86 9.34 -15.62
N ASP A 83 0.21 8.17 -15.72
CA ASP A 83 0.12 7.19 -14.63
C ASP A 83 1.27 6.19 -14.72
N TYR A 84 2.14 6.18 -13.71
CA TYR A 84 3.31 5.29 -13.70
C TYR A 84 2.90 3.82 -13.58
N GLN A 85 1.68 3.53 -13.13
CA GLN A 85 1.19 2.16 -13.01
C GLN A 85 0.99 1.49 -14.37
N ASP A 86 0.84 2.27 -15.45
CA ASP A 86 0.73 1.75 -16.81
C ASP A 86 2.06 1.15 -17.30
N LEU A 87 3.19 1.50 -16.70
CA LEU A 87 4.50 0.96 -17.03
C LEU A 87 4.63 -0.49 -16.54
N PRO A 88 4.89 -1.47 -17.43
CA PRO A 88 5.20 -2.84 -17.02
C PRO A 88 6.43 -2.92 -16.10
N LEU A 89 7.36 -1.97 -16.24
CA LEU A 89 8.53 -1.85 -15.36
C LEU A 89 8.11 -1.65 -13.89
N TRP A 90 7.12 -0.80 -13.61
CA TRP A 90 6.64 -0.57 -12.24
C TRP A 90 6.00 -1.82 -11.65
N ARG A 91 5.14 -2.50 -12.42
CA ARG A 91 4.47 -3.74 -11.97
C ARG A 91 5.48 -4.84 -11.69
N GLY A 92 6.44 -5.03 -12.59
CA GLY A 92 7.53 -5.99 -12.42
C GLY A 92 8.42 -5.70 -11.21
N LEU A 93 8.80 -4.43 -10.99
CA LEU A 93 9.60 -4.04 -9.83
C LEU A 93 8.84 -4.16 -8.51
N THR A 94 7.54 -3.87 -8.50
CA THR A 94 6.67 -4.09 -7.32
C THR A 94 6.68 -5.57 -6.92
N ILE A 95 6.50 -6.49 -7.88
CA ILE A 95 6.56 -7.94 -7.63
C ILE A 95 7.97 -8.36 -7.19
N ALA A 96 9.01 -7.82 -7.81
CA ALA A 96 10.40 -8.12 -7.45
C ALA A 96 10.76 -7.66 -6.03
N ALA A 97 10.29 -6.48 -5.62
CA ALA A 97 10.49 -5.99 -4.26
C ALA A 97 9.88 -6.94 -3.22
N VAL A 98 8.64 -7.40 -3.45
CA VAL A 98 8.00 -8.41 -2.58
C VAL A 98 8.80 -9.70 -2.52
N ARG A 99 9.32 -10.17 -3.67
CA ARG A 99 10.17 -11.35 -3.74
C ARG A 99 11.43 -11.22 -2.90
N GLU A 100 12.15 -10.12 -3.05
CA GLU A 100 13.41 -9.92 -2.33
C GLU A 100 13.16 -9.68 -0.84
N ILE A 101 12.09 -8.99 -0.46
CA ILE A 101 11.70 -8.87 0.95
C ILE A 101 11.40 -10.27 1.51
N ARG A 102 10.53 -11.04 0.85
CA ARG A 102 10.12 -12.38 1.32
C ARG A 102 11.29 -13.37 1.40
N ARG A 103 12.30 -13.24 0.53
CA ARG A 103 13.51 -14.08 0.58
C ARG A 103 14.40 -13.81 1.81
N ASN A 104 14.40 -12.58 2.31
CA ASN A 104 15.33 -12.14 3.35
C ASN A 104 14.65 -11.91 4.70
N TYR A 105 13.32 -11.81 4.71
CA TYR A 105 12.55 -11.44 5.89
C TYR A 105 11.36 -12.37 6.04
N SER A 106 11.18 -12.84 7.28
CA SER A 106 10.08 -13.72 7.65
C SER A 106 8.91 -12.94 8.21
N GLN A 107 8.91 -11.61 8.22
CA GLN A 107 7.80 -10.82 8.77
C GLN A 107 6.67 -10.64 7.76
N ASP A 108 5.48 -10.36 8.28
CA ASP A 108 4.35 -9.99 7.44
C ASP A 108 4.70 -8.77 6.59
N ILE A 109 4.28 -8.80 5.32
CA ILE A 109 4.51 -7.69 4.39
C ILE A 109 3.16 -7.03 4.12
N ILE A 110 3.07 -5.74 4.44
CA ILE A 110 1.95 -4.90 4.05
C ILE A 110 2.35 -4.09 2.82
N ILE A 111 1.52 -4.12 1.78
CA ILE A 111 1.78 -3.39 0.54
C ILE A 111 0.57 -2.49 0.26
N PRO A 112 0.56 -1.25 0.78
CA PRO A 112 -0.52 -0.32 0.48
C PRO A 112 -0.34 0.27 -0.92
N MET A 113 -1.41 0.28 -1.70
CA MET A 113 -1.46 0.99 -2.99
C MET A 113 -2.89 1.18 -3.48
N THR A 114 -3.14 2.24 -4.24
CA THR A 114 -4.35 2.36 -5.06
C THR A 114 -4.15 1.59 -6.37
N LEU A 115 -4.71 0.38 -6.49
CA LEU A 115 -4.60 -0.48 -7.69
C LEU A 115 -5.99 -0.88 -8.19
N VAL A 116 -6.52 -0.09 -9.14
CA VAL A 116 -7.93 -0.15 -9.57
C VAL A 116 -8.10 -0.61 -11.02
N HIS A 117 -7.00 -0.78 -11.76
CA HIS A 117 -7.04 -1.34 -13.11
C HIS A 117 -7.04 -2.88 -13.04
N PRO A 118 -8.09 -3.56 -13.54
CA PRO A 118 -8.25 -5.02 -13.36
C PRO A 118 -7.07 -5.85 -13.88
N ASP A 119 -6.51 -5.47 -15.03
CA ASP A 119 -5.38 -6.20 -15.61
C ASP A 119 -4.10 -6.03 -14.78
N TYR A 120 -3.86 -4.83 -14.24
CA TYR A 120 -2.67 -4.55 -13.40
C TYR A 120 -2.80 -5.22 -12.05
N LEU A 121 -4.02 -5.22 -11.49
CA LEU A 121 -4.37 -5.96 -10.30
C LEU A 121 -4.08 -7.45 -10.50
N THR A 122 -4.58 -8.04 -11.59
CA THR A 122 -4.38 -9.46 -11.89
C THR A 122 -2.89 -9.80 -12.03
N GLU A 123 -2.14 -8.99 -12.79
CA GLU A 123 -0.70 -9.17 -12.97
C GLU A 123 0.06 -9.15 -11.63
N ILE A 124 -0.21 -8.17 -10.77
CA ILE A 124 0.44 -8.03 -9.47
C ILE A 124 0.03 -9.16 -8.52
N LEU A 125 -1.27 -9.48 -8.42
CA LEU A 125 -1.75 -10.56 -7.57
C LEU A 125 -1.14 -11.90 -7.97
N ASP A 126 -1.14 -12.24 -9.25
CA ASP A 126 -0.58 -13.49 -9.74
C ASP A 126 0.95 -13.52 -9.59
N GLY A 127 1.62 -12.37 -9.76
CA GLY A 127 3.03 -12.22 -9.47
C GLY A 127 3.37 -12.51 -8.01
N VAL A 128 2.61 -11.93 -7.09
CA VAL A 128 2.81 -12.08 -5.64
C VAL A 128 2.42 -13.47 -5.16
N ARG A 129 1.32 -14.05 -5.65
CA ARG A 129 0.90 -15.42 -5.28
C ARG A 129 1.91 -16.50 -5.65
N ARG A 130 2.72 -16.28 -6.69
CA ARG A 130 3.83 -17.19 -7.04
C ARG A 130 5.01 -17.10 -6.07
N ILE A 131 5.11 -16.02 -5.32
CA ILE A 131 6.15 -15.80 -4.30
C ILE A 131 5.66 -16.34 -2.96
N ASP A 132 4.40 -16.05 -2.63
CA ASP A 132 3.77 -16.46 -1.38
C ASP A 132 2.27 -16.71 -1.61
N ASP A 133 1.85 -17.96 -1.39
CA ASP A 133 0.49 -18.42 -1.65
C ASP A 133 -0.51 -17.99 -0.57
N GLN A 134 -0.03 -17.44 0.54
CA GLN A 134 -0.86 -16.99 1.66
C GLN A 134 -1.35 -15.52 1.51
N LEU A 135 -1.17 -14.90 0.34
CA LEU A 135 -1.60 -13.54 0.02
C LEU A 135 -3.07 -13.25 0.40
N LEU A 136 -3.25 -12.27 1.30
CA LEU A 136 -4.54 -11.61 1.57
C LEU A 136 -4.68 -10.37 0.69
N HIS A 137 -5.73 -10.30 -0.12
CA HIS A 137 -6.11 -9.07 -0.81
C HIS A 137 -7.29 -8.41 -0.12
N ILE A 138 -7.09 -7.19 0.38
CA ILE A 138 -8.13 -6.35 0.97
C ILE A 138 -8.38 -5.14 0.09
N PHE A 139 -9.65 -4.78 -0.09
CA PHE A 139 -10.07 -3.56 -0.78
C PHE A 139 -10.88 -2.67 0.17
N LEU A 140 -10.44 -1.43 0.36
CA LEU A 140 -11.16 -0.45 1.16
C LEU A 140 -12.20 0.28 0.30
N THR A 141 -13.48 0.10 0.63
CA THR A 141 -14.61 0.78 -0.03
C THR A 141 -15.10 1.96 0.79
N LEU A 142 -15.74 2.92 0.12
CA LEU A 142 -16.47 4.05 0.69
C LEU A 142 -17.41 4.64 -0.38
N ASN A 143 -18.35 5.47 0.02
CA ASN A 143 -19.21 6.18 -0.93
C ASN A 143 -18.49 7.36 -1.61
N GLU A 144 -19.04 7.82 -2.73
CA GLU A 144 -18.46 8.88 -3.55
C GLU A 144 -18.31 10.21 -2.80
N ASP A 145 -19.35 10.62 -2.06
CA ASP A 145 -19.35 11.90 -1.34
C ASP A 145 -18.23 11.95 -0.31
N LEU A 146 -18.05 10.87 0.46
CA LEU A 146 -16.99 10.74 1.45
C LEU A 146 -15.61 10.70 0.78
N LEU A 147 -15.48 10.00 -0.34
CA LEU A 147 -14.23 9.94 -1.11
C LEU A 147 -13.81 11.33 -1.59
N ARG A 148 -14.73 12.07 -2.21
CA ARG A 148 -14.50 13.45 -2.67
C ARG A 148 -14.20 14.38 -1.50
N HIS A 149 -14.91 14.25 -0.39
CA HIS A 149 -14.65 15.01 0.82
C HIS A 149 -13.24 14.77 1.37
N ARG A 150 -12.79 13.51 1.46
CA ARG A 150 -11.43 13.18 1.90
C ARG A 150 -10.37 13.73 0.96
N ILE A 151 -10.53 13.59 -0.36
CA ILE A 151 -9.61 14.16 -1.35
C ILE A 151 -9.53 15.69 -1.23
N ALA A 152 -10.65 16.37 -1.02
CA ALA A 152 -10.68 17.82 -0.90
C ALA A 152 -9.89 18.33 0.32
N ASN A 153 -9.99 17.60 1.45
CA ASN A 153 -9.42 18.00 2.74
C ASN A 153 -8.03 17.41 3.03
N GLN A 154 -7.48 16.57 2.14
CA GLN A 154 -6.16 15.98 2.34
C GLN A 154 -5.04 16.94 1.91
N THR A 155 -4.00 17.00 2.73
CA THR A 155 -2.71 17.64 2.42
C THR A 155 -1.65 16.55 2.32
N MET A 156 -1.07 16.37 1.13
CA MET A 156 -0.09 15.33 0.83
C MET A 156 1.32 15.88 0.60
N HIS A 157 1.45 17.20 0.45
CA HIS A 157 2.73 17.86 0.19
C HIS A 157 2.81 19.19 0.97
N PRO A 158 4.00 19.71 1.34
CA PRO A 158 4.10 21.05 1.95
C PRO A 158 3.77 22.19 0.98
N ASP A 159 4.01 22.01 -0.33
CA ASP A 159 3.67 22.99 -1.37
C ASP A 159 2.16 22.99 -1.70
N PRO A 160 1.43 24.11 -1.51
CA PRO A 160 0.02 24.23 -1.86
C PRO A 160 -0.30 24.01 -3.34
N ASN A 161 0.57 24.42 -4.26
CA ASN A 161 0.35 24.25 -5.70
C ASN A 161 0.40 22.77 -6.07
N ARG A 162 1.40 22.06 -5.55
CA ARG A 162 1.50 20.61 -5.70
C ARG A 162 0.30 19.86 -5.13
N ASN A 163 -0.25 20.30 -3.99
CA ASN A 163 -1.49 19.72 -3.47
C ASN A 163 -2.68 19.95 -4.40
N ALA A 164 -2.78 21.11 -5.06
CA ALA A 164 -3.85 21.38 -6.00
C ALA A 164 -3.80 20.43 -7.20
N GLU A 165 -2.61 20.21 -7.77
CA GLU A 165 -2.38 19.23 -8.85
C GLU A 165 -2.74 17.80 -8.43
N ILE A 166 -2.29 17.37 -7.24
CA ILE A 166 -2.60 16.05 -6.69
C ILE A 166 -4.12 15.89 -6.49
N ARG A 167 -4.79 16.93 -5.97
CA ARG A 167 -6.23 16.93 -5.74
C ARG A 167 -6.98 16.80 -7.07
N GLU A 168 -6.62 17.59 -8.07
CA GLU A 168 -7.23 17.55 -9.40
C GLU A 168 -7.09 16.15 -10.02
N TRP A 169 -5.88 15.59 -10.01
CA TRP A 169 -5.63 14.24 -10.50
C TRP A 169 -6.48 13.19 -9.77
N ARG A 170 -6.56 13.23 -8.44
CA ARG A 170 -7.34 12.26 -7.66
C ARG A 170 -8.84 12.41 -7.89
N LEU A 171 -9.35 13.64 -8.00
CA LEU A 171 -10.75 13.89 -8.34
C LEU A 171 -11.12 13.38 -9.74
N ALA A 172 -10.22 13.54 -10.72
CA ALA A 172 -10.41 13.00 -12.08
C ALA A 172 -10.49 11.47 -12.09
N ASN A 173 -9.90 10.81 -11.09
CA ASN A 173 -9.85 9.35 -10.98
C ASN A 173 -10.90 8.74 -10.03
N VAL A 174 -11.77 9.54 -9.40
CA VAL A 174 -12.83 9.05 -8.49
C VAL A 174 -13.71 7.99 -9.16
N ALA A 175 -14.17 8.26 -10.39
CA ALA A 175 -15.08 7.35 -11.10
C ALA A 175 -14.44 5.97 -11.34
N ARG A 176 -13.17 5.93 -11.75
CA ARG A 176 -12.46 4.65 -11.95
C ARG A 176 -12.24 3.89 -10.64
N CYS A 177 -11.99 4.60 -9.53
CA CYS A 177 -11.79 3.98 -8.23
C CYS A 177 -13.08 3.34 -7.69
N LEU A 178 -14.22 4.00 -7.84
CA LEU A 178 -15.52 3.47 -7.40
C LEU A 178 -15.95 2.26 -8.26
N ALA A 179 -15.75 2.34 -9.57
CA ALA A 179 -16.09 1.25 -10.49
C ALA A 179 -15.24 -0.02 -10.28
N ALA A 180 -14.05 0.12 -9.67
CA ALA A 180 -13.13 -1.00 -9.44
C ALA A 180 -13.76 -2.13 -8.63
N ARG A 181 -14.66 -1.79 -7.69
CA ARG A 181 -15.34 -2.75 -6.81
C ARG A 181 -16.06 -3.86 -7.58
N GLU A 182 -16.63 -3.54 -8.74
CA GLU A 182 -17.40 -4.50 -9.55
C GLU A 182 -16.51 -5.54 -10.24
N ARG A 183 -15.20 -5.31 -10.28
CA ARG A 183 -14.23 -6.11 -11.02
C ARG A 183 -13.19 -6.78 -10.11
N LEU A 184 -13.40 -6.72 -8.79
CA LEU A 184 -12.50 -7.35 -7.83
C LEU A 184 -12.57 -8.88 -7.93
N PRO A 185 -11.44 -9.59 -7.78
CA PRO A 185 -11.45 -11.04 -7.63
C PRO A 185 -12.36 -11.48 -6.48
N CYS A 186 -13.02 -12.63 -6.61
CA CYS A 186 -13.92 -13.17 -5.57
C CYS A 186 -13.23 -13.44 -4.24
N THR A 187 -11.91 -13.64 -4.23
CA THR A 187 -11.09 -13.81 -3.03
C THR A 187 -10.78 -12.50 -2.30
N THR A 188 -11.22 -11.36 -2.84
CA THR A 188 -10.93 -10.04 -2.26
C THR A 188 -11.82 -9.79 -1.06
N ARG A 189 -11.21 -9.44 0.07
CA ARG A 189 -11.96 -9.01 1.25
C ARG A 189 -12.25 -7.51 1.15
N VAL A 190 -13.53 -7.16 1.05
CA VAL A 190 -13.95 -5.76 0.98
C VAL A 190 -14.27 -5.25 2.38
N LEU A 191 -13.67 -4.14 2.79
CA LEU A 191 -13.91 -3.49 4.08
C LEU A 191 -14.42 -2.06 3.87
N ASP A 192 -15.47 -1.68 4.59
CA ASP A 192 -16.07 -0.34 4.47
C ASP A 192 -15.34 0.67 5.36
N SER A 193 -14.51 1.51 4.74
CA SER A 193 -13.75 2.56 5.41
C SER A 193 -14.55 3.83 5.70
N GLY A 194 -15.80 3.91 5.27
CA GLY A 194 -16.75 4.96 5.66
C GLY A 194 -17.53 4.60 6.92
N ALA A 195 -17.74 3.31 7.16
CA ALA A 195 -18.47 2.81 8.32
C ALA A 195 -17.57 2.49 9.54
N HIS A 196 -16.26 2.33 9.33
CA HIS A 196 -15.33 1.89 10.38
C HIS A 196 -14.15 2.86 10.54
N THR A 197 -13.66 2.96 11.76
CA THR A 197 -12.40 3.61 12.10
C THR A 197 -11.20 2.79 11.62
N SER A 198 -10.04 3.42 11.57
CA SER A 198 -8.80 2.73 11.20
C SER A 198 -8.47 1.57 12.16
N ASP A 199 -8.73 1.70 13.46
CA ASP A 199 -8.47 0.65 14.45
C ASP A 199 -9.37 -0.57 14.24
N GLU A 200 -10.64 -0.33 13.92
CA GLU A 200 -11.60 -1.39 13.60
C GLU A 200 -11.23 -2.10 12.31
N LEU A 201 -10.83 -1.36 11.27
CA LEU A 201 -10.33 -1.95 10.02
C LEU A 201 -9.08 -2.79 10.26
N ALA A 202 -8.16 -2.31 11.11
CA ALA A 202 -6.96 -3.05 11.50
C ALA A 202 -7.29 -4.40 12.15
N ALA A 203 -8.16 -4.37 13.16
CA ALA A 203 -8.62 -5.57 13.84
C ALA A 203 -9.29 -6.54 12.85
N MET A 204 -10.16 -6.03 11.98
CA MET A 204 -10.77 -6.85 10.94
C MET A 204 -9.74 -7.53 10.06
N VAL A 205 -8.72 -6.80 9.57
CA VAL A 205 -7.64 -7.37 8.75
C VAL A 205 -6.92 -8.50 9.50
N LEU A 206 -6.53 -8.27 10.76
CA LEU A 206 -5.83 -9.24 11.60
C LEU A 206 -6.68 -10.50 11.85
N ASP A 207 -7.98 -10.37 12.14
CA ASP A 207 -8.87 -11.52 12.30
C ASP A 207 -8.90 -12.43 11.05
N GLY A 208 -8.72 -11.85 9.86
CA GLY A 208 -8.65 -12.61 8.61
C GLY A 208 -7.29 -13.24 8.32
N ILE A 209 -6.26 -12.86 9.07
CA ILE A 209 -4.96 -13.52 9.08
C ILE A 209 -5.02 -14.70 10.05
N ASP A 210 -5.56 -14.50 11.25
CA ASP A 210 -5.61 -15.51 12.33
C ASP A 210 -6.64 -16.63 12.08
N GLY A 211 -7.79 -16.31 11.47
CA GLY A 211 -8.85 -17.27 11.13
C GLY A 211 -8.49 -18.30 10.04
N ARG A 212 -7.21 -18.41 9.66
CA ARG A 212 -6.67 -19.42 8.72
C ARG A 212 -5.89 -20.54 9.40
N THR A 213 -5.78 -20.51 10.73
CA THR A 213 -5.26 -21.62 11.55
C THR A 213 -6.34 -22.64 11.87
#